data_AF-A0A9D8FYW0-F1
#
_entry.id   AF-A0A9D8FYW0-F1
#
_cell.length_a   1.000
_cell.length_b   1.000
_cell.length_c   1.000
_cell.angle_alpha   90.00
_cell.angle_beta   90.00
_cell.angle_gamma   90.00
#
_symmetry.space_group_name_H-M   'P 1'
#
loop_
_entity.id
_entity.type
_entity.pdbx_description
1 polymer ?
#
loop_
_entity_poly.entity_id
_entity_poly.type
_entity_poly.pdbx_seq_one_letter_code
_entity_poly.pdbx_strand_id
1 'polypeptide(L)'
;MPNFIDRLSEKLSDAQTREQLRRTLSKDALPHEASLQHLVQEHWRALPKIKTAELRPAFAVDGSRAVRHLANGAYLFVAQALIVGERTGQRMEATDVDVRILPGATPTPFVERFAELMMHRLEATLARDHAKTMPHGGVIFLDGALYGQLPQLYQARHDIGDSEAATFAKEALNENVDQILRAYLDLFKASVARNLWLISIAKTSREATHTKVWWRNKYNQELGKDQEISDSEVIYRWTERAAGYSTPILFGKRSFAKQPEAVVFDKVKDAPAIASFFVRLADFDDALRIDVPAICLGRAEKIGDIETDAEILLDQPADLERVATLLELLRADYGGLEVYNALLYSVDREVRLRQVMMDEVYLSLIQNSLGADIELRLDRSERRFHST
;
A
#
# COMPACT_ATOMS: atom_id res chain seq x y z
N MET A 1 40.25 6.70 9.56
CA MET A 1 38.86 6.50 9.08
C MET A 1 38.55 7.59 8.07
N PRO A 2 37.83 7.32 6.97
CA PRO A 2 37.35 8.37 6.09
C PRO A 2 36.42 9.30 6.90
N ASN A 3 36.66 10.60 6.85
CA ASN A 3 35.93 11.57 7.66
C ASN A 3 34.69 12.08 6.90
N PHE A 4 33.66 11.23 6.84
CA PHE A 4 32.41 11.55 6.12
C PHE A 4 31.57 12.62 6.82
N ILE A 5 31.67 12.76 8.15
CA ILE A 5 30.91 13.75 8.91
C ILE A 5 31.33 15.16 8.53
N ASP A 6 32.64 15.42 8.48
CA ASP A 6 33.14 16.75 8.11
C ASP A 6 32.79 17.10 6.66
N ARG A 7 32.91 16.13 5.75
CA ARG A 7 32.51 16.32 4.34
C ARG A 7 31.02 16.59 4.18
N LEU A 8 30.17 15.91 4.96
CA LEU A 8 28.73 16.18 4.98
C LEU A 8 28.45 17.58 5.52
N SER A 9 29.12 17.98 6.61
CA SER A 9 28.96 19.30 7.22
C SER A 9 29.38 20.44 6.27
N GLU A 10 30.51 20.28 5.58
CA GLU A 10 30.96 21.20 4.52
C GLU A 10 29.88 21.32 3.43
N LYS A 11 29.34 20.19 2.96
CA LYS A 11 28.32 20.18 1.91
C LYS A 11 26.99 20.78 2.37
N LEU A 12 26.59 20.58 3.63
CA LEU A 12 25.39 21.18 4.21
C LEU A 12 25.57 22.66 4.53
N SER A 13 26.80 23.19 4.55
CA SER A 13 27.07 24.62 4.75
C SER A 13 27.04 25.41 3.44
N ASP A 14 27.15 24.73 2.30
CA ASP A 14 26.97 25.31 0.97
C ASP A 14 25.55 25.87 0.79
N ALA A 15 25.45 27.15 0.47
CA ALA A 15 24.19 27.87 0.38
C ALA A 15 23.27 27.30 -0.72
N GLN A 16 23.86 26.87 -1.86
CA GLN A 16 23.10 26.26 -2.95
C GLN A 16 22.50 24.91 -2.52
N THR A 17 23.29 24.09 -1.83
CA THR A 17 22.80 22.82 -1.27
C THR A 17 21.68 23.04 -0.26
N ARG A 18 21.82 24.02 0.65
CA ARG A 18 20.76 24.36 1.62
C ARG A 18 19.48 24.82 0.95
N GLU A 19 19.58 25.68 -0.05
CA GLU A 19 18.41 26.17 -0.77
C GLU A 19 17.71 25.05 -1.53
N GLN A 20 18.47 24.18 -2.20
CA GLN A 20 17.94 23.01 -2.88
C GLN A 20 17.20 22.06 -1.93
N LEU A 21 17.75 21.81 -0.74
CA LEU A 21 17.11 20.96 0.28
C LEU A 21 15.84 21.62 0.85
N ARG A 22 15.85 22.93 1.05
CA ARG A 22 14.69 23.67 1.59
C ARG A 22 13.53 23.72 0.61
N ARG A 23 13.81 23.82 -0.69
CA ARG A 23 12.77 24.00 -1.73
C ARG A 23 11.66 22.96 -1.65
N THR A 24 11.99 21.68 -1.46
CA THR A 24 11.01 20.58 -1.37
C THR A 24 10.31 20.48 -0.01
N LEU A 25 10.92 21.05 1.04
CA LEU A 25 10.40 20.99 2.42
C LEU A 25 9.66 22.26 2.84
N SER A 26 9.70 23.32 2.02
CA SER A 26 9.07 24.60 2.31
C SER A 26 7.55 24.53 2.17
N LYS A 27 6.84 25.26 3.03
CA LYS A 27 5.38 25.46 2.91
C LYS A 27 5.03 26.43 1.80
N ASP A 28 5.98 27.28 1.40
CA ASP A 28 5.74 28.30 0.38
C ASP A 28 5.69 27.65 -1.00
N ALA A 29 4.67 28.02 -1.77
CA ALA A 29 4.58 27.65 -3.18
C ALA A 29 5.47 28.57 -4.02
N LEU A 30 6.16 28.00 -4.99
CA LEU A 30 6.85 28.77 -6.02
C LEU A 30 5.81 29.45 -6.94
N PRO A 31 6.18 30.51 -7.69
CA PRO A 31 5.22 31.21 -8.55
C PRO A 31 4.46 30.32 -9.54
N HIS A 32 5.10 29.27 -10.08
CA HIS A 32 4.46 28.31 -10.97
C HIS A 32 3.60 27.26 -10.26
N GLU A 33 3.76 27.10 -8.94
CA GLU A 33 3.01 26.17 -8.09
C GLU A 33 1.74 26.82 -7.51
N ALA A 34 1.60 28.16 -7.57
CA ALA A 34 0.52 28.90 -6.91
C ALA A 34 -0.90 28.42 -7.28
N SER A 35 -1.13 28.10 -8.56
CA SER A 35 -2.42 27.56 -9.00
C SER A 35 -2.71 26.19 -8.40
N LEU A 36 -1.68 25.35 -8.28
CA LEU A 36 -1.79 24.02 -7.68
C LEU A 36 -2.00 24.11 -6.17
N GLN A 37 -1.31 25.03 -5.49
CA GLN A 37 -1.53 25.31 -4.07
C GLN A 37 -2.98 25.70 -3.78
N HIS A 38 -3.52 26.65 -4.54
CA HIS A 38 -4.90 27.10 -4.37
C HIS A 38 -5.89 25.96 -4.60
N LEU A 39 -5.65 25.13 -5.62
CA LEU A 39 -6.47 23.95 -5.91
C LEU A 39 -6.44 22.93 -4.75
N VAL A 40 -5.26 22.63 -4.20
CA VAL A 40 -5.12 21.70 -3.07
C VAL A 40 -5.86 22.22 -1.84
N GLN A 41 -5.78 23.53 -1.55
CA GLN A 41 -6.49 24.15 -0.44
C GLN A 41 -8.01 24.11 -0.62
N GLU A 42 -8.52 24.32 -1.83
CA GLU A 42 -9.94 24.20 -2.15
C GLU A 42 -10.46 22.77 -1.95
N HIS A 43 -9.65 21.78 -2.29
CA HIS A 43 -10.02 20.38 -2.13
C HIS A 43 -9.76 19.83 -0.73
N TRP A 44 -9.11 20.58 0.18
CA TRP A 44 -8.90 20.18 1.57
C TRP A 44 -10.03 20.67 2.46
N ARG A 45 -10.75 19.73 3.08
CA ARG A 45 -11.94 19.99 3.88
C ARG A 45 -11.66 19.70 5.35
N ALA A 46 -12.25 20.50 6.24
CA ALA A 46 -12.22 20.23 7.67
C ALA A 46 -12.94 18.92 7.99
N LEU A 47 -12.44 18.18 9.00
CA LEU A 47 -13.12 16.98 9.47
C LEU A 47 -14.54 17.33 9.97
N PRO A 48 -15.57 16.54 9.62
CA PRO A 48 -16.90 16.72 10.20
C PRO A 48 -16.84 16.47 11.72
N LYS A 49 -17.87 16.94 12.44
CA LYS A 49 -18.06 16.55 13.84
C LYS A 49 -18.42 15.07 13.90
N ILE A 50 -17.40 14.25 14.11
CA ILE A 50 -17.49 12.79 14.19
C ILE A 50 -18.15 12.39 15.50
N LYS A 51 -19.16 11.52 15.44
CA LYS A 51 -19.70 10.87 16.63
C LYS A 51 -18.79 9.73 17.05
N THR A 52 -18.76 9.42 18.35
CA THR A 52 -18.10 8.20 18.82
C THR A 52 -18.79 7.01 18.17
N ALA A 53 -18.05 6.30 17.32
CA ALA A 53 -18.54 5.11 16.66
C ALA A 53 -18.76 3.98 17.67
N GLU A 54 -19.80 3.18 17.45
CA GLU A 54 -20.01 1.96 18.22
C GLU A 54 -18.88 0.95 17.97
N LEU A 55 -18.56 0.17 19.01
CA LEU A 55 -17.66 -0.96 18.90
C LEU A 55 -18.21 -1.94 17.86
N ARG A 56 -17.36 -2.34 16.92
CA ARG A 56 -17.73 -3.22 15.82
C ARG A 56 -16.63 -4.22 15.55
N PRO A 57 -16.95 -5.39 14.96
CA PRO A 57 -15.93 -6.33 14.53
C PRO A 57 -15.00 -5.66 13.51
N ALA A 58 -13.72 -5.63 13.83
CA ALA A 58 -12.69 -5.05 12.99
C ALA A 58 -11.44 -5.94 13.00
N PHE A 59 -10.82 -6.10 11.83
CA PHE A 59 -9.63 -6.90 11.63
C PHE A 59 -8.64 -6.12 10.78
N ALA A 60 -7.36 -6.28 11.06
CA ALA A 60 -6.28 -5.77 10.23
C ALA A 60 -5.35 -6.90 9.83
N VAL A 61 -4.88 -6.87 8.59
CA VAL A 61 -3.88 -7.79 8.06
C VAL A 61 -2.63 -7.03 7.68
N ASP A 62 -1.48 -7.63 7.95
CA ASP A 62 -0.19 -7.17 7.48
C ASP A 62 0.76 -8.38 7.33
N GLY A 63 1.85 -8.18 6.63
CA GLY A 63 2.82 -9.20 6.29
C GLY A 63 4.25 -8.76 6.53
N SER A 64 5.14 -9.73 6.55
CA SER A 64 6.57 -9.47 6.48
C SER A 64 7.27 -10.55 5.67
N ARG A 65 8.47 -10.20 5.20
CA ARG A 65 9.25 -11.04 4.32
C ARG A 65 10.74 -10.93 4.63
N ALA A 66 11.47 -12.00 4.34
CA ALA A 66 12.91 -12.02 4.33
C ALA A 66 13.40 -12.70 3.05
N VAL A 67 14.46 -12.13 2.47
CA VAL A 67 15.27 -12.75 1.43
C VAL A 67 16.63 -13.06 2.03
N ARG A 68 17.17 -14.23 1.73
CA ARG A 68 18.53 -14.65 2.11
C ARG A 68 19.28 -15.13 0.89
N HIS A 69 20.49 -14.62 0.73
CA HIS A 69 21.40 -15.09 -0.30
C HIS A 69 22.13 -16.34 0.20
N LEU A 70 22.05 -17.42 -0.56
CA LEU A 70 22.74 -18.68 -0.26
C LEU A 70 24.13 -18.71 -0.92
N ALA A 71 25.05 -19.48 -0.34
CA ALA A 71 26.44 -19.61 -0.78
C ALA A 71 26.58 -20.27 -2.15
N ASN A 72 25.57 -21.03 -2.60
CA ASN A 72 25.48 -21.57 -3.95
C ASN A 72 24.90 -20.56 -4.96
N GLY A 73 24.65 -19.32 -4.54
CA GLY A 73 24.08 -18.23 -5.34
C GLY A 73 22.55 -18.21 -5.39
N ALA A 74 21.84 -19.22 -4.86
CA ALA A 74 20.38 -19.25 -4.83
C ALA A 74 19.80 -18.25 -3.83
N TYR A 75 18.51 -17.96 -3.99
CA TYR A 75 17.75 -17.05 -3.14
C TYR A 75 16.75 -17.84 -2.31
N LEU A 76 16.80 -17.71 -1.00
CA LEU A 76 15.78 -18.23 -0.08
C LEU A 76 14.82 -17.10 0.28
N PHE A 77 13.53 -17.37 0.14
CA PHE A 77 12.44 -16.48 0.47
C PHE A 77 11.63 -17.07 1.61
N VAL A 78 11.31 -16.22 2.59
CA VAL A 78 10.29 -16.51 3.59
C VAL A 78 9.35 -15.31 3.65
N ALA A 79 8.05 -15.55 3.60
CA ALA A 79 7.02 -14.55 3.87
C ALA A 79 6.05 -15.11 4.89
N GLN A 80 5.56 -14.24 5.74
CA GLN A 80 4.54 -14.54 6.72
C GLN A 80 3.51 -13.42 6.75
N ALA A 81 2.26 -13.77 7.03
CA ALA A 81 1.21 -12.80 7.23
C ALA A 81 0.43 -13.14 8.51
N LEU A 82 -0.13 -12.10 9.10
CA LEU A 82 -0.94 -12.17 10.31
C LEU A 82 -2.18 -11.33 10.09
N ILE A 83 -3.33 -11.83 10.51
CA ILE A 83 -4.55 -11.05 10.65
C ILE A 83 -4.98 -11.07 12.11
N VAL A 84 -5.21 -9.91 12.69
CA VAL A 84 -5.65 -9.74 14.10
C VAL A 84 -6.90 -8.88 14.10
N GLY A 85 -7.84 -9.23 14.97
CA GLY A 85 -9.03 -8.44 15.18
C GLY A 85 -9.85 -8.91 16.36
N GLU A 86 -11.03 -8.32 16.48
CA GLU A 86 -12.00 -8.70 17.49
C GLU A 86 -13.34 -9.07 16.84
N ARG A 87 -13.93 -10.14 17.34
CA ARG A 87 -15.31 -10.52 17.03
C ARG A 87 -16.06 -10.73 18.34
N THR A 88 -17.11 -9.92 18.57
CA THR A 88 -18.01 -10.07 19.72
C THR A 88 -17.27 -10.15 21.07
N GLY A 89 -16.29 -9.28 21.32
CA GLY A 89 -15.52 -9.29 22.57
C GLY A 89 -14.36 -10.30 22.63
N GLN A 90 -14.16 -11.11 21.58
CA GLN A 90 -13.10 -12.11 21.54
C GLN A 90 -12.03 -11.73 20.52
N ARG A 91 -10.78 -11.64 20.99
CA ARG A 91 -9.60 -11.52 20.13
C ARG A 91 -9.52 -12.76 19.25
N MET A 92 -9.34 -12.52 17.95
CA MET A 92 -9.12 -13.54 16.95
C MET A 92 -7.85 -13.23 16.18
N GLU A 93 -7.09 -14.27 15.87
CA GLU A 93 -5.89 -14.17 15.05
C GLU A 93 -5.72 -15.40 14.17
N ALA A 94 -5.10 -15.20 13.01
CA ALA A 94 -4.68 -16.28 12.14
C ALA A 94 -3.40 -15.89 11.40
N THR A 95 -2.57 -16.88 11.09
CA THR A 95 -1.30 -16.71 10.41
C THR A 95 -1.21 -17.58 9.18
N ASP A 96 -0.37 -17.17 8.25
CA ASP A 96 0.04 -17.99 7.11
C ASP A 96 1.52 -17.73 6.80
N VAL A 97 2.20 -18.73 6.23
CA VAL A 97 3.64 -18.69 5.93
C VAL A 97 3.92 -19.38 4.61
N ASP A 98 4.82 -18.81 3.81
CA ASP A 98 5.34 -19.47 2.62
C ASP A 98 6.87 -19.39 2.56
N VAL A 99 7.47 -20.45 2.03
CA VAL A 99 8.91 -20.62 1.86
C VAL A 99 9.19 -21.08 0.44
N ARG A 100 10.13 -20.43 -0.23
CA ARG A 100 10.55 -20.75 -1.60
C ARG A 100 12.06 -20.58 -1.76
N ILE A 101 12.67 -21.40 -2.61
CA ILE A 101 14.06 -21.22 -3.06
C ILE A 101 14.05 -21.05 -4.58
N LEU A 102 14.65 -19.97 -5.06
CA LEU A 102 14.83 -19.73 -6.50
C LEU A 102 16.32 -19.83 -6.90
N PRO A 103 16.62 -20.29 -8.14
CA PRO A 103 17.99 -20.39 -8.62
C PRO A 103 18.72 -19.04 -8.63
N GLY A 104 20.05 -19.05 -8.48
CA GLY A 104 20.86 -17.84 -8.54
C GLY A 104 20.90 -17.14 -9.90
N ALA A 105 20.44 -17.81 -10.95
CA ALA A 105 20.23 -17.20 -12.27
C ALA A 105 19.00 -16.26 -12.33
N THR A 106 18.22 -16.17 -11.24
CA THR A 106 17.08 -15.27 -11.14
C THR A 106 17.55 -13.81 -11.17
N PRO A 107 17.04 -12.95 -12.08
CA PRO A 107 17.45 -11.55 -12.15
C PRO A 107 17.15 -10.77 -10.86
N THR A 108 18.06 -9.91 -10.40
CA THR A 108 17.89 -9.13 -9.15
C THR A 108 16.58 -8.33 -9.09
N PRO A 109 16.12 -7.64 -10.16
CA PRO A 109 14.83 -6.94 -10.11
C PRO A 109 13.63 -7.86 -9.84
N PHE A 110 13.75 -9.15 -10.18
CA PHE A 110 12.72 -10.16 -9.96
C PHE A 110 12.68 -10.64 -8.51
N VAL A 111 13.84 -10.80 -7.87
CA VAL A 111 13.96 -11.30 -6.49
C VAL A 111 13.09 -10.47 -5.53
N GLU A 112 13.26 -9.15 -5.55
CA GLU A 112 12.48 -8.26 -4.69
C GLU A 112 11.00 -8.29 -5.03
N ARG A 113 10.64 -8.30 -6.32
CA ARG A 113 9.23 -8.34 -6.73
C ARG A 113 8.54 -9.64 -6.35
N PHE A 114 9.23 -10.76 -6.49
CA PHE A 114 8.71 -12.08 -6.11
C PHE A 114 8.41 -12.14 -4.62
N ALA A 115 9.35 -11.70 -3.79
CA ALA A 115 9.17 -11.66 -2.34
C ALA A 115 7.99 -10.76 -1.92
N GLU A 116 7.78 -9.64 -2.63
CA GLU A 116 6.67 -8.70 -2.37
C GLU A 116 5.33 -9.35 -2.71
N LEU A 117 5.22 -9.95 -3.90
CA LEU A 117 4.01 -10.65 -4.32
C LEU A 117 3.72 -11.88 -3.47
N MET A 118 4.74 -12.58 -2.99
CA MET A 118 4.56 -13.71 -2.06
C MET A 118 3.92 -13.25 -0.75
N MET A 119 4.38 -12.13 -0.19
CA MET A 119 3.82 -11.51 1.02
C MET A 119 2.39 -11.01 0.79
N HIS A 120 2.16 -10.21 -0.26
CA HIS A 120 0.82 -9.70 -0.61
C HIS A 120 -0.20 -10.81 -0.85
N ARG A 121 0.23 -11.94 -1.41
CA ARG A 121 -0.64 -13.11 -1.61
C ARG A 121 -1.14 -13.67 -0.27
N LEU A 122 -0.26 -13.77 0.72
CA LEU A 122 -0.64 -14.25 2.06
C LEU A 122 -1.61 -13.27 2.73
N GLU A 123 -1.32 -11.97 2.68
CA GLU A 123 -2.19 -10.92 3.23
C GLU A 123 -3.59 -10.94 2.60
N ALA A 124 -3.68 -10.92 1.27
CA ALA A 124 -4.94 -10.94 0.54
C ALA A 124 -5.74 -12.23 0.82
N THR A 125 -5.06 -13.36 0.93
CA THR A 125 -5.68 -14.67 1.24
C THR A 125 -6.25 -14.70 2.65
N LEU A 126 -5.49 -14.27 3.66
CA LEU A 126 -5.97 -14.20 5.04
C LEU A 126 -7.17 -13.26 5.18
N ALA A 127 -7.10 -12.08 4.57
CA ALA A 127 -8.21 -11.13 4.54
C ALA A 127 -9.45 -11.75 3.89
N ARG A 128 -9.30 -12.39 2.72
CA ARG A 128 -10.40 -13.09 2.03
C ARG A 128 -11.05 -14.13 2.92
N ASP A 129 -10.27 -14.96 3.59
CA ASP A 129 -10.81 -16.06 4.39
C ASP A 129 -11.51 -15.57 5.66
N HIS A 130 -11.03 -14.47 6.26
CA HIS A 130 -11.72 -13.83 7.39
C HIS A 130 -13.01 -13.14 6.94
N ALA A 131 -13.00 -12.45 5.79
CA ALA A 131 -14.18 -11.79 5.24
C ALA A 131 -15.37 -12.75 5.05
N LYS A 132 -15.12 -14.01 4.70
CA LYS A 132 -16.15 -15.04 4.53
C LYS A 132 -16.95 -15.33 5.80
N THR A 133 -16.37 -15.14 6.98
CA THR A 133 -17.01 -15.45 8.27
C THR A 133 -17.37 -14.21 9.08
N MET A 134 -17.04 -13.02 8.57
CA MET A 134 -17.22 -11.75 9.26
C MET A 134 -18.69 -11.38 9.44
N PRO A 135 -19.09 -10.81 10.60
CA PRO A 135 -20.42 -10.26 10.79
C PRO A 135 -20.74 -9.13 9.79
N HIS A 136 -22.02 -8.89 9.55
CA HIS A 136 -22.45 -7.78 8.69
C HIS A 136 -21.98 -6.44 9.25
N GLY A 137 -21.54 -5.53 8.38
CA GLY A 137 -21.04 -4.21 8.80
C GLY A 137 -19.64 -4.21 9.42
N GLY A 138 -18.95 -5.35 9.42
CA GLY A 138 -17.57 -5.47 9.91
C GLY A 138 -16.56 -4.73 9.05
N VAL A 139 -15.36 -4.50 9.60
CA VAL A 139 -14.28 -3.73 8.97
C VAL A 139 -13.03 -4.58 8.75
N ILE A 140 -12.48 -4.54 7.54
CA ILE A 140 -11.18 -5.13 7.23
C ILE A 140 -10.24 -4.01 6.81
N PHE A 141 -9.19 -3.80 7.59
CA PHE A 141 -8.09 -2.91 7.28
C PHE A 141 -6.97 -3.66 6.54
N LEU A 142 -6.51 -3.08 5.44
CA LEU A 142 -5.34 -3.54 4.68
C LEU A 142 -4.25 -2.47 4.73
N ASP A 143 -2.98 -2.85 4.88
CA ASP A 143 -1.85 -1.93 4.65
C ASP A 143 -1.60 -1.76 3.14
N GLY A 144 -1.36 -0.52 2.72
CA GLY A 144 -1.11 -0.15 1.33
C GLY A 144 -2.32 0.40 0.57
N ALA A 145 -2.09 0.83 -0.68
CA ALA A 145 -3.08 1.51 -1.51
C ALA A 145 -3.68 0.54 -2.53
N LEU A 146 -4.94 0.13 -2.32
CA LEU A 146 -5.64 -0.83 -3.17
C LEU A 146 -5.63 -0.45 -4.66
N TYR A 147 -5.97 0.80 -4.99
CA TYR A 147 -6.00 1.24 -6.39
C TYR A 147 -4.60 1.36 -6.99
N GLY A 148 -3.60 1.73 -6.18
CA GLY A 148 -2.21 1.79 -6.63
C GLY A 148 -1.60 0.41 -6.86
N GLN A 149 -1.98 -0.59 -6.07
CA GLN A 149 -1.42 -1.95 -6.13
C GLN A 149 -1.94 -2.76 -7.32
N LEU A 150 -3.23 -2.69 -7.63
CA LEU A 150 -3.85 -3.55 -8.66
C LEU A 150 -3.16 -3.45 -10.04
N PRO A 151 -2.94 -2.25 -10.61
CA PRO A 151 -2.27 -2.13 -11.90
C PRO A 151 -0.84 -2.68 -11.88
N GLN A 152 -0.13 -2.48 -10.76
CA GLN A 152 1.27 -2.85 -10.61
C GLN A 152 1.49 -4.38 -10.57
N LEU A 153 0.46 -5.19 -10.33
CA LEU A 153 0.59 -6.64 -10.17
C LEU A 153 1.30 -7.32 -11.36
N TYR A 154 1.04 -6.88 -12.59
CA TYR A 154 1.65 -7.42 -13.81
C TYR A 154 2.87 -6.64 -14.33
N GLN A 155 3.51 -5.77 -13.55
CA GLN A 155 4.78 -5.11 -13.94
C GLN A 155 5.99 -6.07 -14.06
N ALA A 156 5.76 -7.33 -14.43
CA ALA A 156 6.79 -8.19 -14.98
C ALA A 156 7.28 -7.57 -16.29
N ARG A 157 8.49 -6.98 -16.24
CA ARG A 157 9.12 -6.37 -17.40
C ARG A 157 9.25 -7.38 -18.54
N HIS A 158 8.96 -6.91 -19.75
CA HIS A 158 9.24 -7.61 -21.01
C HIS A 158 10.75 -7.93 -21.23
N ASP A 159 11.61 -7.49 -20.32
CA ASP A 159 13.07 -7.59 -20.42
C ASP A 159 13.64 -8.88 -19.83
N ILE A 160 12.80 -9.74 -19.25
CA ILE A 160 13.25 -11.02 -18.71
C ILE A 160 13.46 -11.96 -19.91
N GLY A 161 14.72 -12.30 -20.21
CA GLY A 161 15.08 -13.21 -21.30
C GLY A 161 14.43 -14.60 -21.20
N ASP A 162 14.65 -15.44 -22.21
CA ASP A 162 13.96 -16.73 -22.37
C ASP A 162 14.77 -17.92 -21.81
N SER A 163 15.58 -17.70 -20.77
CA SER A 163 16.27 -18.81 -20.11
C SER A 163 15.29 -19.65 -19.29
N GLU A 164 15.62 -20.93 -19.07
CA GLU A 164 14.79 -21.83 -18.26
C GLU A 164 14.54 -21.28 -16.85
N ALA A 165 15.57 -20.72 -16.21
CA ALA A 165 15.45 -20.08 -14.90
C ALA A 165 14.54 -18.84 -14.93
N ALA A 166 14.58 -18.07 -16.02
CA ALA A 166 13.68 -16.94 -16.22
C ALA A 166 12.23 -17.37 -16.44
N THR A 167 12.00 -18.46 -17.17
CA THR A 167 10.66 -19.03 -17.36
C THR A 167 10.08 -19.53 -16.04
N PHE A 168 10.84 -20.30 -15.27
CA PHE A 168 10.41 -20.77 -13.95
C PHE A 168 10.06 -19.60 -13.02
N ALA A 169 10.89 -18.56 -13.01
CA ALA A 169 10.63 -17.34 -12.25
C ALA A 169 9.32 -16.66 -12.72
N LYS A 170 9.12 -16.47 -14.03
CA LYS A 170 7.88 -15.89 -14.58
C LYS A 170 6.64 -16.66 -14.15
N GLU A 171 6.67 -18.00 -14.20
CA GLU A 171 5.56 -18.85 -13.78
C GLU A 171 5.23 -18.68 -12.30
N ALA A 172 6.23 -18.72 -11.43
CA ALA A 172 6.03 -18.54 -9.99
C ALA A 172 5.49 -17.14 -9.63
N LEU A 173 5.89 -16.11 -10.38
CA LEU A 173 5.35 -14.75 -10.21
C LEU A 173 3.89 -14.67 -10.66
N ASN A 174 3.58 -15.23 -11.83
CA ASN A 174 2.21 -15.26 -12.35
C ASN A 174 1.25 -16.00 -11.43
N GLU A 175 1.71 -17.08 -10.80
CA GLU A 175 0.95 -17.80 -9.78
C GLU A 175 0.57 -16.88 -8.61
N ASN A 176 1.53 -16.13 -8.05
CA ASN A 176 1.25 -15.18 -6.97
C ASN A 176 0.26 -14.09 -7.43
N VAL A 177 0.44 -13.54 -8.63
CA VAL A 177 -0.47 -12.51 -9.18
C VAL A 177 -1.89 -13.04 -9.33
N ASP A 178 -2.07 -14.23 -9.90
CA ASP A 178 -3.40 -14.82 -10.08
C ASP A 178 -4.09 -15.11 -8.73
N GLN A 179 -3.32 -15.57 -7.74
CA GLN A 179 -3.85 -15.80 -6.39
C GLN A 179 -4.26 -14.50 -5.69
N ILE A 180 -3.43 -13.45 -5.79
CA ILE A 180 -3.76 -12.11 -5.27
C ILE A 180 -5.04 -11.56 -5.91
N LEU A 181 -5.14 -11.63 -7.25
CA LEU A 181 -6.31 -11.13 -7.98
C LEU A 181 -7.58 -11.88 -7.58
N ARG A 182 -7.53 -13.21 -7.50
CA ARG A 182 -8.66 -14.02 -7.03
C ARG A 182 -9.06 -13.62 -5.61
N ALA A 183 -8.09 -13.42 -4.72
CA ALA A 183 -8.36 -13.01 -3.35
C ALA A 183 -9.04 -11.63 -3.25
N TYR A 184 -8.58 -10.63 -4.01
CA TYR A 184 -9.25 -9.32 -4.05
C TYR A 184 -10.65 -9.39 -4.66
N LEU A 185 -10.84 -10.13 -5.75
CA LEU A 185 -12.17 -10.29 -6.35
C LEU A 185 -13.16 -10.95 -5.38
N ASP A 186 -12.71 -11.95 -4.62
CA ASP A 186 -13.54 -12.60 -3.61
C ASP A 186 -13.75 -11.71 -2.38
N LEU A 187 -12.77 -10.89 -2.00
CA LEU A 187 -12.93 -9.83 -0.99
C LEU A 187 -14.02 -8.85 -1.40
N PHE A 188 -14.01 -8.33 -2.64
CA PHE A 188 -15.03 -7.42 -3.12
C PHE A 188 -16.42 -8.05 -3.10
N LYS A 189 -16.55 -9.31 -3.52
CA LYS A 189 -17.82 -10.05 -3.41
C LYS A 189 -18.27 -10.20 -1.95
N ALA A 190 -17.36 -10.52 -1.04
CA ALA A 190 -17.66 -10.63 0.38
C ALA A 190 -18.10 -9.28 0.98
N SER A 191 -17.44 -8.19 0.59
CA SER A 191 -17.83 -6.83 1.00
C SER A 191 -19.24 -6.48 0.56
N VAL A 192 -19.64 -6.86 -0.65
CA VAL A 192 -21.03 -6.67 -1.11
C VAL A 192 -21.99 -7.57 -0.33
N ALA A 193 -21.72 -8.88 -0.27
CA ALA A 193 -22.63 -9.86 0.33
C ALA A 193 -22.88 -9.64 1.83
N ARG A 194 -21.88 -9.12 2.55
CA ARG A 194 -21.91 -8.91 4.00
C ARG A 194 -21.94 -7.43 4.39
N ASN A 195 -21.97 -6.51 3.44
CA ASN A 195 -21.85 -5.07 3.70
C ASN A 195 -20.61 -4.76 4.56
N LEU A 196 -19.44 -5.28 4.17
CA LEU A 196 -18.18 -5.05 4.90
C LEU A 196 -17.53 -3.75 4.42
N TRP A 197 -16.92 -3.04 5.36
CA TRP A 197 -16.00 -1.96 5.07
C TRP A 197 -14.62 -2.53 4.78
N LEU A 198 -14.23 -2.54 3.52
CA LEU A 198 -12.86 -2.83 3.11
C LEU A 198 -12.10 -1.52 2.99
N ILE A 199 -11.15 -1.30 3.90
CA ILE A 199 -10.43 -0.02 4.03
C ILE A 199 -8.94 -0.29 3.88
N SER A 200 -8.37 0.26 2.82
CA SER A 200 -6.93 0.22 2.58
C SER A 200 -6.30 1.53 3.01
N ILE A 201 -5.23 1.48 3.81
CA ILE A 201 -4.56 2.64 4.38
C ILE A 201 -3.11 2.65 3.92
N ALA A 202 -2.69 3.71 3.23
CA ALA A 202 -1.30 3.90 2.81
C ALA A 202 -0.70 5.17 3.41
N LYS A 203 0.50 5.05 4.00
CA LYS A 203 1.24 6.16 4.63
C LYS A 203 1.81 7.16 3.62
N THR A 204 2.09 6.72 2.40
CA THR A 204 2.72 7.56 1.37
C THR A 204 2.14 7.30 0.00
N SER A 205 2.03 8.35 -0.80
CA SER A 205 1.71 8.30 -2.23
C SER A 205 2.74 9.12 -2.98
N ARG A 206 3.43 8.50 -3.95
CA ARG A 206 4.44 9.19 -4.78
C ARG A 206 3.87 9.71 -6.09
N GLU A 207 2.61 9.45 -6.37
CA GLU A 207 1.94 9.88 -7.58
C GLU A 207 1.20 11.20 -7.36
N ALA A 208 1.03 11.97 -8.44
CA ALA A 208 0.23 13.19 -8.50
C ALA A 208 -1.20 12.88 -9.01
N THR A 209 -1.76 11.73 -8.62
CA THR A 209 -2.96 11.18 -9.26
C THR A 209 -4.21 11.99 -8.89
N HIS A 210 -4.34 12.43 -7.64
CA HIS A 210 -5.46 13.27 -7.20
C HIS A 210 -5.37 14.67 -7.79
N THR A 211 -4.20 15.28 -7.68
CA THR A 211 -3.95 16.62 -8.21
C THR A 211 -4.19 16.71 -9.72
N LYS A 212 -3.86 15.69 -10.50
CA LYS A 212 -4.20 15.62 -11.93
C LYS A 212 -5.70 15.64 -12.19
N VAL A 213 -6.47 14.86 -11.42
CA VAL A 213 -7.93 14.82 -11.55
C VAL A 213 -8.55 16.16 -11.16
N TRP A 214 -8.14 16.73 -10.02
CA TRP A 214 -8.60 18.06 -9.58
C TRP A 214 -8.26 19.13 -10.62
N TRP A 215 -7.04 19.09 -11.17
CA TRP A 215 -6.56 20.06 -12.15
C TRP A 215 -7.39 20.00 -13.43
N ARG A 216 -7.61 18.80 -13.96
CA ARG A 216 -8.45 18.64 -15.14
C ARG A 216 -9.89 19.04 -14.87
N ASN A 217 -10.46 18.67 -13.72
CA ASN A 217 -11.84 19.05 -13.39
C ASN A 217 -12.02 20.58 -13.36
N LYS A 218 -11.05 21.31 -12.79
CA LYS A 218 -11.11 22.78 -12.69
C LYS A 218 -10.77 23.50 -13.99
N TYR A 219 -9.75 23.04 -14.71
CA TYR A 219 -9.16 23.78 -15.84
C TYR A 219 -9.40 23.14 -17.22
N ASN A 220 -10.03 21.96 -17.27
CA ASN A 220 -10.27 21.20 -18.49
C ASN A 220 -9.01 20.95 -19.35
N GLN A 221 -7.87 20.71 -18.69
CA GLN A 221 -6.58 20.42 -19.30
C GLN A 221 -5.77 19.46 -18.41
N GLU A 222 -4.78 18.78 -18.99
CA GLU A 222 -3.86 17.96 -18.21
C GLU A 222 -2.85 18.82 -17.44
N LEU A 223 -2.41 18.33 -16.27
CA LEU A 223 -1.34 18.96 -15.50
C LEU A 223 0.00 18.68 -16.21
N GLY A 224 0.77 19.74 -16.49
CA GLY A 224 2.07 19.60 -17.15
C GLY A 224 3.04 18.78 -16.30
N LYS A 225 3.86 17.92 -16.92
CA LYS A 225 4.82 17.05 -16.22
C LYS A 225 5.82 17.82 -15.35
N ASP A 226 6.17 19.02 -15.76
CA ASP A 226 7.04 19.96 -15.05
C ASP A 226 6.37 20.61 -13.83
N GLN A 227 5.04 20.51 -13.73
CA GLN A 227 4.23 20.99 -12.62
C GLN A 227 3.76 19.84 -11.71
N GLU A 228 4.04 18.59 -12.06
CA GLU A 228 3.65 17.43 -11.26
C GLU A 228 4.44 17.38 -9.96
N ILE A 229 3.72 17.47 -8.84
CA ILE A 229 4.23 17.27 -7.50
C ILE A 229 3.37 16.16 -6.87
N SER A 230 4.00 15.23 -6.16
CA SER A 230 3.28 14.10 -5.56
C SER A 230 2.16 14.57 -4.64
N ASP A 231 1.05 13.84 -4.61
CA ASP A 231 -0.13 14.18 -3.79
C ASP A 231 0.25 14.30 -2.30
N SER A 232 1.12 13.40 -1.79
CA SER A 232 1.61 13.48 -0.41
C SER A 232 2.41 14.75 -0.13
N GLU A 233 3.26 15.19 -1.08
CA GLU A 233 4.06 16.41 -0.91
C GLU A 233 3.17 17.66 -0.89
N VAL A 234 2.25 17.81 -1.85
CA VAL A 234 1.40 19.00 -1.91
C VAL A 234 0.47 19.10 -0.69
N ILE A 235 -0.06 17.96 -0.23
CA ILE A 235 -0.91 17.90 0.97
C ILE A 235 -0.08 18.24 2.20
N TYR A 236 1.13 17.70 2.32
CA TYR A 236 2.02 18.03 3.42
C TYR A 236 2.38 19.53 3.46
N ARG A 237 2.71 20.12 2.30
CA ARG A 237 3.16 21.52 2.20
C ARG A 237 2.01 22.51 2.43
N TRP A 238 0.84 22.28 1.82
CA TRP A 238 -0.15 23.35 1.61
C TRP A 238 -1.45 23.23 2.38
N THR A 239 -1.60 22.19 3.22
CA THR A 239 -2.75 22.03 4.13
C THR A 239 -2.42 22.42 5.57
N GLU A 240 -1.29 23.11 5.76
CA GLU A 240 -0.83 23.66 7.04
C GLU A 240 -0.67 22.64 8.19
N ARG A 241 -0.64 21.34 7.84
CA ARG A 241 -0.72 20.23 8.80
C ARG A 241 -2.00 20.24 9.64
N ALA A 242 -3.06 20.88 9.18
CA ALA A 242 -4.36 20.87 9.83
C ALA A 242 -5.09 19.54 9.60
N ALA A 243 -5.82 19.06 10.61
CA ALA A 243 -6.72 17.93 10.48
C ALA A 243 -7.77 18.20 9.38
N GLY A 244 -8.03 17.19 8.57
CA GLY A 244 -8.90 17.35 7.41
C GLY A 244 -8.85 16.15 6.48
N TYR A 245 -9.55 16.26 5.36
CA TYR A 245 -9.53 15.26 4.33
C TYR A 245 -9.64 15.92 2.95
N SER A 246 -9.06 15.29 1.94
CA SER A 246 -9.18 15.76 0.57
C SER A 246 -10.53 15.35 -0.03
N THR A 247 -11.01 16.09 -1.02
CA THR A 247 -12.19 15.72 -1.81
C THR A 247 -11.95 14.34 -2.44
N PRO A 248 -12.78 13.32 -2.14
CA PRO A 248 -12.56 11.99 -2.66
C PRO A 248 -12.81 11.87 -4.15
N ILE A 249 -12.05 10.98 -4.78
CA ILE A 249 -12.12 10.69 -6.21
C ILE A 249 -12.50 9.23 -6.37
N LEU A 250 -13.44 8.95 -7.26
CA LEU A 250 -13.74 7.61 -7.72
C LEU A 250 -12.93 7.28 -8.97
N PHE A 251 -12.01 6.34 -8.83
CA PHE A 251 -11.08 5.94 -9.88
C PHE A 251 -11.60 4.75 -10.70
N GLY A 252 -11.36 4.84 -12.01
CA GLY A 252 -11.66 3.84 -13.03
C GLY A 252 -10.43 3.31 -13.76
N LYS A 253 -10.41 3.49 -15.08
CA LYS A 253 -9.40 2.91 -15.98
C LYS A 253 -8.03 3.59 -15.96
N ARG A 254 -7.88 4.80 -15.40
CA ARG A 254 -6.67 5.63 -15.59
C ARG A 254 -5.36 4.91 -15.30
N SER A 255 -5.27 4.22 -14.17
CA SER A 255 -4.02 3.54 -13.80
C SER A 255 -3.80 2.24 -14.57
N PHE A 256 -4.79 1.79 -15.35
CA PHE A 256 -4.72 0.62 -16.21
C PHE A 256 -4.51 0.94 -17.70
N ALA A 257 -4.41 2.23 -18.05
CA ALA A 257 -4.38 2.67 -19.45
C ALA A 257 -3.08 2.30 -20.20
N LYS A 258 -2.05 1.83 -19.49
CA LYS A 258 -0.75 1.46 -20.07
C LYS A 258 -0.56 -0.07 -20.01
N GLN A 259 0.34 -0.57 -20.84
CA GLN A 259 0.84 -1.94 -20.71
C GLN A 259 1.99 -1.96 -19.70
N PRO A 260 2.09 -2.98 -18.83
CA PRO A 260 1.30 -4.23 -18.80
C PRO A 260 0.00 -4.15 -17.99
N GLU A 261 -0.35 -2.99 -17.42
CA GLU A 261 -1.50 -2.82 -16.52
C GLU A 261 -2.85 -3.19 -17.18
N ALA A 262 -2.96 -3.04 -18.50
CA ALA A 262 -4.12 -3.44 -19.28
C ALA A 262 -4.46 -4.94 -19.16
N VAL A 263 -3.48 -5.82 -18.88
CA VAL A 263 -3.75 -7.25 -18.63
C VAL A 263 -4.52 -7.45 -17.32
N VAL A 264 -4.21 -6.66 -16.29
CA VAL A 264 -4.97 -6.67 -15.04
C VAL A 264 -6.40 -6.20 -15.31
N PHE A 265 -6.54 -5.14 -16.12
CA PHE A 265 -7.82 -4.50 -16.37
C PHE A 265 -8.91 -5.48 -16.80
N ASP A 266 -8.62 -6.38 -17.74
CA ASP A 266 -9.60 -7.37 -18.19
C ASP A 266 -10.11 -8.30 -17.08
N LYS A 267 -9.30 -8.53 -16.04
CA LYS A 267 -9.65 -9.35 -14.89
C LYS A 267 -10.42 -8.57 -13.82
N VAL A 268 -10.27 -7.24 -13.76
CA VAL A 268 -10.83 -6.39 -12.69
C VAL A 268 -11.86 -5.36 -13.16
N LYS A 269 -12.12 -5.23 -14.47
CA LYS A 269 -13.06 -4.24 -15.02
C LYS A 269 -14.48 -4.33 -14.45
N ASP A 270 -14.89 -5.52 -14.03
CA ASP A 270 -16.20 -5.77 -13.39
C ASP A 270 -16.19 -5.62 -11.87
N ALA A 271 -15.02 -5.40 -11.26
CA ALA A 271 -14.91 -5.11 -9.84
C ALA A 271 -15.40 -3.68 -9.54
N PRO A 272 -15.81 -3.39 -8.29
CA PRO A 272 -16.15 -2.03 -7.89
C PRO A 272 -15.02 -1.05 -8.20
N ALA A 273 -15.37 0.14 -8.68
CA ALA A 273 -14.45 1.27 -8.76
C ALA A 273 -13.86 1.57 -7.38
N ILE A 274 -12.71 2.24 -7.31
CA ILE A 274 -12.05 2.52 -6.03
C ILE A 274 -12.17 4.00 -5.72
N ALA A 275 -12.82 4.33 -4.59
CA ALA A 275 -12.79 5.67 -4.05
C ALA A 275 -11.50 5.88 -3.28
N SER A 276 -10.85 7.01 -3.50
CA SER A 276 -9.58 7.37 -2.87
C SER A 276 -9.59 8.80 -2.37
N PHE A 277 -9.01 9.03 -1.21
CA PHE A 277 -8.79 10.36 -0.65
C PHE A 277 -7.68 10.33 0.38
N PHE A 278 -7.18 11.51 0.74
CA PHE A 278 -6.28 11.69 1.85
C PHE A 278 -7.01 12.14 3.09
N VAL A 279 -6.57 11.70 4.25
CA VAL A 279 -7.09 12.12 5.56
C VAL A 279 -5.94 12.40 6.51
N ARG A 280 -6.12 13.41 7.35
CA ARG A 280 -5.32 13.68 8.54
C ARG A 280 -6.26 13.76 9.73
N LEU A 281 -6.14 12.82 10.67
CA LEU A 281 -7.08 12.68 11.79
C LEU A 281 -6.80 13.61 12.97
N ALA A 282 -5.61 14.23 13.02
CA ALA A 282 -5.23 15.22 14.01
C ALA A 282 -4.26 16.25 13.42
N ASP A 283 -4.21 17.45 14.00
CA ASP A 283 -3.21 18.44 13.59
C ASP A 283 -1.79 17.88 13.78
N PHE A 284 -0.90 18.23 12.87
CA PHE A 284 0.51 17.80 12.82
C PHE A 284 0.76 16.32 12.54
N ASP A 285 -0.29 15.53 12.33
CA ASP A 285 -0.18 14.14 11.90
C ASP A 285 0.17 14.01 10.40
N ASP A 286 0.62 12.83 10.00
CA ASP A 286 0.85 12.51 8.59
C ASP A 286 -0.49 12.28 7.86
N ALA A 287 -0.55 12.72 6.61
CA ALA A 287 -1.73 12.47 5.79
C ALA A 287 -1.69 11.04 5.24
N LEU A 288 -2.72 10.26 5.55
CA LEU A 288 -2.90 8.90 5.06
C LEU A 288 -3.73 8.91 3.80
N ARG A 289 -3.37 8.10 2.82
CA ARG A 289 -4.24 7.79 1.69
C ARG A 289 -5.16 6.63 2.08
N ILE A 290 -6.45 6.83 1.86
CA ILE A 290 -7.51 5.86 2.12
C ILE A 290 -8.09 5.44 0.78
N ASP A 291 -8.09 4.14 0.52
CA ASP A 291 -8.74 3.54 -0.65
C ASP A 291 -9.87 2.62 -0.16
N VAL A 292 -11.07 2.76 -0.73
CA VAL A 292 -12.23 1.88 -0.45
C VAL A 292 -12.97 1.52 -1.74
N PRO A 293 -13.51 0.30 -1.88
CA PRO A 293 -14.41 -0.03 -2.98
C PRO A 293 -15.64 0.90 -2.99
N ALA A 294 -16.08 1.34 -4.18
CA ALA A 294 -17.21 2.24 -4.40
C ALA A 294 -18.47 1.80 -3.64
N ILE A 295 -18.70 0.48 -3.57
CA ILE A 295 -19.83 -0.13 -2.87
C ILE A 295 -19.86 0.21 -1.37
N CYS A 296 -18.71 0.49 -0.74
CA CYS A 296 -18.65 0.90 0.67
C CYS A 296 -19.27 2.28 0.86
N LEU A 297 -19.20 3.13 -0.18
CA LEU A 297 -19.79 4.46 -0.20
C LEU A 297 -21.21 4.47 -0.80
N GLY A 298 -21.83 3.29 -1.00
CA GLY A 298 -23.16 3.19 -1.61
C GLY A 298 -23.18 3.48 -3.11
N ARG A 299 -22.03 3.43 -3.77
CA ARG A 299 -21.83 3.62 -5.21
C ARG A 299 -21.75 2.26 -5.92
N ALA A 300 -22.29 2.14 -7.12
CA ALA A 300 -22.41 0.87 -7.86
C ALA A 300 -21.45 0.78 -9.05
N GLU A 301 -20.73 1.87 -9.33
CA GLU A 301 -19.80 1.99 -10.44
C GLU A 301 -18.67 0.96 -10.33
N LYS A 302 -18.34 0.37 -11.46
CA LYS A 302 -17.22 -0.53 -11.63
C LYS A 302 -16.00 0.18 -12.20
N ILE A 303 -14.82 -0.44 -12.06
CA ILE A 303 -13.58 0.08 -12.66
C ILE A 303 -13.76 0.32 -14.17
N GLY A 304 -14.45 -0.58 -14.86
CA GLY A 304 -14.71 -0.52 -16.30
C GLY A 304 -15.72 0.53 -16.74
N ASP A 305 -16.53 1.09 -15.83
CA ASP A 305 -17.57 2.06 -16.16
C ASP A 305 -17.02 3.50 -16.26
N ILE A 306 -15.86 3.75 -15.62
CA ILE A 306 -15.27 5.08 -15.51
C ILE A 306 -14.08 5.16 -16.48
N GLU A 307 -14.27 5.90 -17.57
CA GLU A 307 -13.24 6.11 -18.58
C GLU A 307 -12.03 6.86 -18.03
N THR A 308 -10.88 6.65 -18.69
CA THR A 308 -9.73 7.52 -18.49
C THR A 308 -10.16 8.94 -18.77
N ASP A 309 -9.92 9.82 -17.80
CA ASP A 309 -10.31 11.22 -17.82
C ASP A 309 -11.75 11.57 -17.45
N ALA A 310 -12.52 10.60 -16.99
CA ALA A 310 -13.88 10.81 -16.49
C ALA A 310 -14.04 10.42 -15.01
N GLU A 311 -12.97 10.50 -14.21
CA GLU A 311 -13.05 10.27 -12.76
C GLU A 311 -14.07 11.18 -12.09
N ILE A 312 -14.78 10.63 -11.11
CA ILE A 312 -15.90 11.30 -10.45
C ILE A 312 -15.41 11.92 -9.15
N LEU A 313 -15.63 13.21 -8.97
CA LEU A 313 -15.50 13.85 -7.66
C LEU A 313 -16.69 13.47 -6.78
N LEU A 314 -16.41 12.94 -5.60
CA LEU A 314 -17.41 12.55 -4.62
C LEU A 314 -17.70 13.72 -3.69
N ASP A 315 -18.33 14.77 -4.23
CA ASP A 315 -18.57 16.05 -3.56
C ASP A 315 -20.05 16.35 -3.28
N GLN A 316 -20.95 15.45 -3.69
CA GLN A 316 -22.39 15.60 -3.46
C GLN A 316 -22.74 15.31 -1.99
N PRO A 317 -23.82 15.88 -1.43
CA PRO A 317 -24.19 15.69 -0.03
C PRO A 317 -24.28 14.21 0.42
N ALA A 318 -24.82 13.34 -0.45
CA ALA A 318 -24.93 11.90 -0.16
C ALA A 318 -23.56 11.21 -0.12
N ASP A 319 -22.62 11.62 -0.96
CA ASP A 319 -21.25 11.10 -0.95
C ASP A 319 -20.54 11.53 0.35
N LEU A 320 -20.69 12.79 0.74
CA LEU A 320 -20.07 13.34 1.94
C LEU A 320 -20.59 12.70 3.24
N GLU A 321 -21.86 12.28 3.29
CA GLU A 321 -22.43 11.53 4.42
C GLU A 321 -21.76 10.15 4.59
N ARG A 322 -21.53 9.46 3.47
CA ARG A 322 -20.86 8.14 3.46
C ARG A 322 -19.38 8.27 3.80
N VAL A 323 -18.72 9.30 3.29
CA VAL A 323 -17.33 9.63 3.64
C VAL A 323 -17.23 9.99 5.12
N ALA A 324 -18.19 10.75 5.67
CA ALA A 324 -18.23 11.05 7.09
C ALA A 324 -18.28 9.75 7.91
N THR A 325 -19.14 8.79 7.54
CA THR A 325 -19.21 7.45 8.19
C THR A 325 -17.87 6.73 8.17
N LEU A 326 -17.14 6.79 7.04
CA LEU A 326 -15.79 6.23 6.90
C LEU A 326 -14.76 6.97 7.76
N LEU A 327 -14.88 8.28 7.93
CA LEU A 327 -14.02 9.04 8.84
C LEU A 327 -14.31 8.67 10.32
N GLU A 328 -15.56 8.41 10.70
CA GLU A 328 -15.90 7.92 12.05
C GLU A 328 -15.27 6.55 12.32
N LEU A 329 -15.26 5.69 11.30
CA LEU A 329 -14.59 4.40 11.30
C LEU A 329 -13.09 4.53 11.55
N LEU A 330 -12.40 5.33 10.75
CA LEU A 330 -10.96 5.56 10.89
C LEU A 330 -10.62 6.18 12.25
N ARG A 331 -11.48 7.07 12.76
CA ARG A 331 -11.29 7.73 14.05
C ARG A 331 -11.47 6.77 15.24
N ALA A 332 -12.33 5.76 15.12
CA ALA A 332 -12.56 4.77 16.17
C ALA A 332 -11.29 3.95 16.46
N ASP A 333 -10.51 3.65 15.42
CA ASP A 333 -9.27 2.87 15.52
C ASP A 333 -8.02 3.76 15.58
N TYR A 334 -8.15 5.09 15.67
CA TYR A 334 -7.00 6.01 15.74
C TYR A 334 -6.40 6.05 17.15
N GLY A 335 -5.11 5.74 17.26
CA GLY A 335 -4.36 5.70 18.54
C GLY A 335 -3.51 6.93 18.84
N GLY A 336 -3.46 7.94 17.95
CA GLY A 336 -2.64 9.15 18.11
C GLY A 336 -1.53 9.28 17.07
N LEU A 337 -0.67 10.29 17.22
CA LEU A 337 0.38 10.64 16.24
C LEU A 337 1.38 9.51 15.94
N GLU A 338 1.55 8.56 16.87
CA GLU A 338 2.43 7.40 16.69
C GLU A 338 1.68 6.16 16.18
N VAL A 339 0.35 6.16 16.27
CA VAL A 339 -0.52 5.00 16.03
C VAL A 339 -1.71 5.45 15.19
N TYR A 340 -1.50 5.54 13.88
CA TYR A 340 -2.51 6.00 12.92
C TYR A 340 -3.72 5.06 12.80
N ASN A 341 -3.54 3.77 13.08
CA ASN A 341 -4.59 2.77 13.23
C ASN A 341 -4.11 1.68 14.20
N ALA A 342 -4.84 1.43 15.27
CA ALA A 342 -4.42 0.58 16.38
C ALA A 342 -4.27 -0.89 15.97
N LEU A 343 -5.18 -1.40 15.14
CA LEU A 343 -5.13 -2.78 14.66
C LEU A 343 -3.97 -2.98 13.68
N LEU A 344 -3.80 -2.10 12.69
CA LEU A 344 -2.67 -2.12 11.76
C LEU A 344 -1.33 -1.99 12.49
N TYR A 345 -1.27 -1.14 13.53
CA TYR A 345 -0.08 -1.01 14.35
C TYR A 345 0.23 -2.28 15.17
N SER A 346 -0.79 -2.96 15.71
CA SER A 346 -0.61 -4.24 16.42
C SER A 346 -0.06 -5.30 15.48
N VAL A 347 -0.68 -5.47 14.31
CA VAL A 347 -0.29 -6.49 13.34
C VAL A 347 1.10 -6.23 12.74
N ASP A 348 1.48 -5.00 12.38
CA ASP A 348 2.85 -4.66 11.90
C ASP A 348 3.90 -5.07 12.94
N ARG A 349 3.65 -4.80 14.22
CA ARG A 349 4.59 -5.14 15.30
C ARG A 349 4.71 -6.63 15.53
N GLU A 350 3.60 -7.36 15.46
CA GLU A 350 3.55 -8.80 15.71
C GLU A 350 4.06 -9.62 14.52
N VAL A 351 3.76 -9.19 13.30
CA VAL A 351 4.16 -9.91 12.07
C VAL A 351 5.61 -9.65 11.67
N ARG A 352 6.28 -8.63 12.22
CA ARG A 352 7.65 -8.26 11.81
C ARG A 352 8.64 -9.40 12.01
N LEU A 353 9.14 -9.94 10.90
CA LEU A 353 10.16 -10.99 10.89
C LEU A 353 11.52 -10.41 11.30
N ARG A 354 11.90 -10.67 12.54
CA ARG A 354 13.21 -10.26 13.07
C ARG A 354 14.32 -11.11 12.47
N GLN A 355 15.48 -10.51 12.26
CA GLN A 355 16.66 -11.21 11.73
C GLN A 355 17.02 -12.45 12.57
N VAL A 356 17.00 -12.34 13.90
CA VAL A 356 17.24 -13.46 14.83
C VAL A 356 16.26 -14.62 14.60
N MET A 357 14.96 -14.32 14.44
CA MET A 357 13.95 -15.35 14.16
C MET A 357 14.19 -16.05 12.83
N MET A 358 14.51 -15.27 11.79
CA MET A 358 14.84 -15.81 10.48
C MET A 358 16.07 -16.73 10.56
N ASP A 359 17.15 -16.27 11.19
CA ASP A 359 18.45 -16.91 11.08
C ASP A 359 18.62 -18.09 12.07
N GLU A 360 18.05 -18.01 13.27
CA GLU A 360 18.18 -19.05 14.29
C GLU A 360 17.06 -20.08 14.25
N VAL A 361 15.83 -19.66 13.92
CA VAL A 361 14.65 -20.53 13.94
C VAL A 361 14.30 -21.00 12.53
N TYR A 362 14.03 -20.08 11.60
CA TYR A 362 13.50 -20.46 10.28
C TYR A 362 14.53 -21.20 9.44
N LEU A 363 15.77 -20.72 9.36
CA LEU A 363 16.84 -21.45 8.65
C LEU A 363 17.03 -22.86 9.20
N SER A 364 16.98 -23.03 10.52
CA SER A 364 17.10 -24.34 11.18
C SER A 364 15.94 -25.26 10.82
N LEU A 365 14.70 -24.76 10.85
CA LEU A 365 13.51 -25.53 10.44
C LEU A 365 13.56 -25.94 8.97
N ILE A 366 13.97 -25.03 8.09
CA ILE A 366 14.11 -25.29 6.66
C ILE A 366 15.21 -26.31 6.41
N GLN A 367 16.39 -26.16 7.04
CA GLN A 367 17.48 -27.12 6.97
C GLN A 367 17.06 -28.51 7.43
N ASN A 368 16.33 -28.61 8.53
CA ASN A 368 15.81 -29.89 9.03
C ASN A 368 14.81 -30.52 8.06
N SER A 369 13.97 -29.72 7.41
CA SER A 369 13.01 -30.19 6.42
C SER A 369 13.65 -30.66 5.12
N LEU A 370 14.80 -30.09 4.73
CA LEU A 370 15.54 -30.48 3.53
C LEU A 370 16.36 -31.76 3.72
N GLY A 371 16.61 -32.17 4.96
CA GLY A 371 17.44 -33.33 5.29
C GLY A 371 18.91 -32.98 5.48
N ALA A 372 19.69 -33.97 5.90
CA ALA A 372 21.12 -33.80 6.23
C ALA A 372 22.04 -33.81 5.00
N ASP A 373 21.52 -34.21 3.84
CA ASP A 373 22.23 -34.32 2.55
C ASP A 373 22.27 -33.00 1.76
N ILE A 374 21.42 -32.04 2.12
CA ILE A 374 21.35 -30.72 1.47
C ILE A 374 21.80 -29.65 2.46
N GLU A 375 22.98 -29.06 2.24
CA GLU A 375 23.49 -27.97 3.09
C GLU A 375 22.89 -26.60 2.70
N LEU A 376 22.09 -26.02 3.59
CA LEU A 376 21.58 -24.66 3.50
C LEU A 376 22.59 -23.68 4.11
N ARG A 377 23.44 -23.10 3.27
CA ARG A 377 24.54 -22.24 3.70
C ARG A 377 24.33 -20.81 3.21
N LEU A 378 24.31 -19.81 4.10
CA LEU A 378 24.19 -18.38 3.74
C LEU A 378 25.45 -17.85 3.03
N ASP A 379 25.35 -16.82 2.19
CA ASP A 379 26.48 -16.14 1.56
C ASP A 379 27.41 -15.45 2.61
N ARG A 380 28.67 -15.21 2.24
CA ARG A 380 29.67 -14.56 3.11
C ARG A 380 29.30 -13.14 3.48
N SER A 381 28.62 -12.40 2.61
CA SER A 381 28.20 -11.02 2.89
C SER A 381 27.14 -10.96 4.00
N GLU A 382 26.19 -11.89 3.96
CA GLU A 382 25.14 -12.07 4.98
C GLU A 382 25.77 -12.37 6.34
N ARG A 383 26.75 -13.28 6.40
CA ARG A 383 27.42 -13.69 7.66
C ARG A 383 28.15 -12.57 8.41
N ARG A 384 28.53 -11.47 7.77
CA ARG A 384 29.34 -10.41 8.40
C ARG A 384 28.55 -9.54 9.38
N PHE A 385 27.22 -9.55 9.32
CA PHE A 385 26.37 -8.78 10.22
C PHE A 385 25.96 -9.56 11.49
N HIS A 386 26.56 -10.73 11.73
CA HIS A 386 26.22 -11.63 12.86
C HIS A 386 27.23 -11.58 14.03
N SER A 387 28.14 -10.60 14.04
CA SER A 387 29.13 -10.44 15.11
C SER A 387 29.19 -9.01 15.61
N THR A 388 28.13 -8.55 16.26
CA THR A 388 28.14 -7.44 17.23
C THR A 388 27.08 -7.69 18.29
#